data_AF-A0A521AUY2-F1
#
_entry.id   AF-A0A521AUY2-F1
#
_cell.length_a   1.000
_cell.length_b   1.000
_cell.length_c   1.000
_cell.angle_alpha   90.00
_cell.angle_beta   90.00
_cell.angle_gamma   90.00
#
_symmetry.space_group_name_H-M   'P 1'
#
loop_
_entity.id
_entity.type
_entity.pdbx_description
1 polymer ?
#
loop_
_entity_poly.entity_id
_entity_poly.type
_entity_poly.pdbx_seq_one_letter_code
_entity_poly.pdbx_strand_id
1 'polypeptide(L)' 'MSIISINPANGKKIKEYAALTEEQAPAKIKQTHNAWLGWKTVLVFLNL' A
#
# COMPACT_ATOMS: atom_id res chain seq x y z
N MET A 1 12.12 -1.77 12.74
CA MET A 1 12.29 -0.46 12.08
C MET A 1 10.99 0.32 12.28
N SER A 2 11.02 1.51 12.88
CA SER A 2 9.81 2.32 13.13
C SER A 2 9.65 3.39 12.05
N ILE A 3 8.42 3.58 11.56
CA ILE A 3 8.09 4.62 10.59
C ILE A 3 7.46 5.76 11.38
N ILE A 4 8.11 6.92 11.42
CA ILE A 4 7.72 8.03 12.30
C ILE A 4 7.66 9.33 11.50
N SER A 5 6.64 10.13 11.76
CA SER A 5 6.54 11.51 11.29
C SER A 5 6.97 12.45 12.40
N ILE A 6 7.97 13.29 12.10
CA ILE A 6 8.52 14.31 12.99
C ILE A 6 8.30 15.67 12.34
N ASN A 7 7.89 16.66 13.12
CA ASN A 7 7.84 18.05 12.67
C ASN A 7 9.27 18.60 12.51
N PRO A 8 9.70 18.99 11.30
CA PRO A 8 11.08 19.45 11.10
C PRO A 8 11.38 20.80 11.76
N ALA A 9 10.36 21.62 12.05
CA ALA A 9 10.56 22.96 12.62
C ALA A 9 10.81 22.94 14.14
N ASN A 10 10.43 21.86 14.83
CA ASN A 10 10.57 21.78 16.30
C ASN A 10 10.95 20.40 16.83
N GLY A 11 11.19 19.42 15.95
CA GLY A 11 11.59 18.06 16.32
C GLY A 11 10.52 17.23 17.02
N LYS A 12 9.28 17.73 17.16
CA LYS A 12 8.22 17.00 17.87
C LYS A 12 7.70 15.83 17.04
N LYS A 13 7.54 14.68 17.69
CA LYS A 13 6.88 13.51 17.11
C LYS A 13 5.41 13.80 16.87
N ILE A 14 4.98 13.67 15.62
CA ILE A 14 3.59 13.86 15.19
C ILE A 14 2.86 12.53 15.27
N LYS A 15 3.44 11.47 14.67
CA LYS A 15 2.77 10.18 14.54
C LYS A 15 3.78 9.05 14.32
N GLU A 16 3.43 7.86 14.77
CA GLU A 16 4.13 6.63 14.44
C GLU A 16 3.20 5.69 13.68
N TYR A 17 3.77 4.95 12.74
CA TYR A 17 3.06 4.02 11.88
C TYR A 17 3.62 2.63 12.09
N ALA A 18 2.71 1.65 12.17
CA ALA A 18 3.09 0.26 12.17
C ALA A 18 3.64 -0.12 10.79
N ALA A 19 4.80 -0.77 10.79
CA ALA A 19 5.28 -1.47 9.61
C ALA A 19 4.35 -2.66 9.31
N LEU A 20 4.31 -3.08 8.04
CA LEU A 20 3.63 -4.31 7.68
C LEU A 20 4.33 -5.51 8.31
N THR A 21 3.56 -6.51 8.70
CA THR A 21 4.10 -7.83 9.05
C THR A 21 4.53 -8.59 7.79
N GLU A 22 5.30 -9.67 7.97
CA GLU A 22 5.77 -10.52 6.88
C GLU A 22 4.62 -11.16 6.09
N GLU A 23 3.47 -11.39 6.71
CA GLU A 23 2.28 -11.95 6.07
C GLU A 23 1.41 -10.89 5.39
N GLN A 24 1.45 -9.65 5.88
CA GLN A 24 0.64 -8.56 5.33
C GLN A 24 1.16 -8.04 3.98
N ALA A 25 2.49 -8.03 3.79
CA ALA A 25 3.09 -7.63 2.53
C ALA A 25 2.65 -8.51 1.34
N PRO A 26 2.78 -9.86 1.38
CA PRO A 26 2.34 -10.71 0.27
C PRO A 26 0.82 -10.67 0.07
N ALA A 27 0.03 -10.50 1.14
CA ALA A 27 -1.42 -10.35 1.03
C ALA A 27 -1.79 -9.10 0.20
N LYS A 28 -1.12 -7.96 0.44
CA LYS A 28 -1.33 -6.73 -0.34
C LYS A 28 -0.88 -6.87 -1.79
N ILE A 29 0.23 -7.57 -2.04
CA ILE A 29 0.69 -7.87 -3.42
C ILE A 29 -0.37 -8.68 -4.16
N LYS A 30 -0.89 -9.75 -3.53
CA LYS A 30 -1.95 -10.59 -4.10
C LYS A 30 -3.23 -9.80 -4.38
N GLN A 31 -3.62 -8.91 -3.46
CA GLN A 31 -4.77 -8.03 -3.65
C GLN A 31 -4.62 -7.14 -4.89
N THR A 32 -3.47 -6.50 -5.06
CA THR A 32 -3.18 -5.65 -6.23
C THR A 32 -3.16 -6.46 -7.52
N HIS A 33 -2.58 -7.66 -7.50
CA HIS A 33 -2.57 -8.56 -8.66
C HIS A 33 -3.98 -8.93 -9.11
N ASN A 34 -4.86 -9.31 -8.18
CA ASN A 34 -6.26 -9.63 -8.48
C ASN A 34 -7.02 -8.43 -9.04
N ALA A 35 -6.81 -7.23 -8.48
CA ALA A 35 -7.42 -6.00 -8.98
C ALA A 35 -6.98 -5.71 -10.42
N TRP A 36 -5.68 -5.85 -10.71
CA TRP A 36 -5.15 -5.68 -12.06
C TRP A 36 -5.73 -6.69 -13.07
N LEU A 37 -5.83 -7.97 -12.69
CA LEU A 37 -6.47 -8.99 -13.54
C LEU A 37 -7.95 -8.65 -13.83
N GLY A 38 -8.66 -8.15 -12.82
CA GLY A 38 -10.03 -7.66 -12.97
C GLY A 38 -10.12 -6.52 -13.97
N TRP A 39 -9.28 -5.49 -13.83
CA TRP A 39 -9.24 -4.37 -14.77
C TRP A 39 -8.85 -4.80 -16.18
N LYS A 40 -7.85 -5.67 -16.33
CA LYS A 40 -7.47 -6.21 -17.64
C LYS A 40 -8.64 -6.92 -18.31
N THR A 41 -9.37 -7.74 -17.56
CA THR A 41 -10.56 -8.44 -18.07
C THR A 41 -11.61 -7.43 -18.53
N VAL A 42 -11.92 -6.43 -17.70
CA VAL A 42 -12.89 -5.37 -18.03
C VAL A 42 -12.45 -4.57 -19.26
N LEU A 43 -11.18 -4.19 -19.36
CA LEU A 43 -10.64 -3.45 -20.52
C LEU A 43 -10.76 -4.25 -21.81
N VAL A 44 -10.48 -5.56 -21.76
CA VAL A 44 -10.67 -6.45 -22.92
C VAL A 44 -12.15 -6.55 -23.33
N PHE A 45 -13.08 -6.60 -22.38
CA PHE A 45 -14.52 -6.58 -22.67
C PHE A 45 -15.03 -5.24 -23.20
N LEU A 46 -14.32 -4.14 -22.94
CA LEU A 46 -14.68 -2.80 -23.40
C LEU A 46 -14.10 -2.45 -24.78
N ASN A 47 -13.38 -3.37 -25.46
CA ASN A 47 -12.81 -3.16 -26.80
C ASN A 47 -11.93 -1.88 -26.90
N LEU A 48 -11.20 -1.57 -25.83
CA LEU A 48 -10.15 -0.54 -25.80
C LEU A 48 -8.77 -1.15 -26.08
#